data_AF-A0A1Z2SL39-F1
#
_entry.id   AF-A0A1Z2SL39-F1
#
_cell.length_a   1.000
_cell.length_b   1.000
_cell.length_c   1.000
_cell.angle_alpha   90.00
_cell.angle_beta   90.00
_cell.angle_gamma   90.00
#
_symmetry.space_group_name_H-M   'P 1'
#
loop_
_entity.id
_entity.type
_entity.pdbx_description
1 polymer ?
#
loop_
_entity_poly.entity_id
_entity_poly.type
_entity_poly.pdbx_seq_one_letter_code
_entity_poly.pdbx_strand_id
1 'polypeptide(L)'
;MTGRCDIPVSDALDQLEELISRVVLHDDEKIELLKILGDSKARKTIPMREIHRRIMAYRKAYGIYTPFSESERNLLKSLLIFWG
;
A
#
# COMPACT_ATOMS: atom_id res chain seq x y z
N MET A 1 -14.43 -18.21 -14.17
CA MET A 1 -13.98 -16.99 -13.46
C MET A 1 -13.28 -17.43 -12.18
N THR A 2 -11.98 -17.68 -12.24
CA THR A 2 -11.20 -18.18 -11.11
C THR A 2 -9.85 -17.50 -11.18
N GLY A 3 -9.77 -16.31 -10.60
CA GLY A 3 -8.51 -15.62 -10.34
C GLY A 3 -8.32 -15.57 -8.84
N ARG A 4 -8.11 -16.72 -8.19
CA ARG A 4 -7.44 -16.71 -6.88
C ARG A 4 -6.05 -16.16 -7.17
N CYS A 5 -5.84 -14.89 -6.84
CA CYS A 5 -4.51 -14.30 -6.89
C CYS A 5 -3.66 -15.03 -5.85
N ASP A 6 -2.83 -15.96 -6.32
CA ASP A 6 -1.84 -16.69 -5.52
C ASP A 6 -0.65 -15.78 -5.16
N ILE A 7 -0.90 -14.53 -4.77
CA ILE A 7 0.17 -13.60 -4.39
C ILE A 7 0.62 -13.99 -2.98
N PRO A 8 1.89 -14.42 -2.79
CA PRO A 8 2.43 -14.65 -1.46
C PRO A 8 2.34 -13.39 -0.61
N VAL A 9 2.15 -13.55 0.71
CA VAL A 9 2.07 -12.42 1.65
C VAL A 9 3.34 -11.56 1.60
N SER A 10 4.51 -12.17 1.38
CA SER A 10 5.77 -11.46 1.16
C SER A 10 5.69 -10.51 -0.02
N ASP A 11 5.24 -11.01 -1.16
CA ASP A 11 5.25 -10.29 -2.43
C ASP A 11 4.24 -9.14 -2.39
N ALA A 12 3.12 -9.34 -1.69
CA ALA A 12 2.13 -8.29 -1.47
C ALA A 12 2.64 -7.19 -0.53
N LEU A 13 3.45 -7.52 0.48
CA LEU A 13 4.10 -6.52 1.34
C LEU A 13 5.17 -5.73 0.58
N ASP A 14 5.95 -6.40 -0.25
CA ASP A 14 6.98 -5.75 -1.07
C ASP A 14 6.33 -4.83 -2.15
N GLN A 15 5.20 -5.25 -2.73
CA GLN A 15 4.39 -4.40 -3.62
C GLN A 15 3.81 -3.16 -2.93
N LEU A 16 3.41 -3.30 -1.66
CA LEU A 16 2.94 -2.16 -0.85
C LEU A 16 4.07 -1.17 -0.54
N GLU A 17 5.27 -1.69 -0.26
CA GLU A 17 6.46 -0.89 -0.03
C GLU A 17 6.84 -0.08 -1.29
N GLU A 18 6.77 -0.70 -2.46
CA GLU A 18 7.00 -0.02 -3.75
C GLU A 18 5.95 1.08 -4.01
N LEU A 19 4.67 0.82 -3.73
CA LEU A 19 3.60 1.81 -3.87
C LEU A 19 3.86 3.03 -2.97
N ILE A 20 4.19 2.81 -1.70
CA ILE A 20 4.48 3.88 -0.75
C ILE A 20 5.67 4.70 -1.21
N SER A 21 6.73 4.03 -1.69
CA SER A 21 7.95 4.68 -2.18
C SER A 21 7.69 5.61 -3.37
N ARG A 22 6.71 5.27 -4.22
CA ARG A 22 6.29 6.06 -5.39
C ARG A 22 5.34 7.20 -5.06
N VAL A 23 4.33 6.93 -4.23
CA VAL A 23 3.21 7.85 -3.98
C VAL A 23 3.55 8.88 -2.90
N VAL A 24 4.39 8.51 -1.94
CA VAL A 24 4.73 9.35 -0.79
C VAL A 24 6.09 9.98 -1.04
N LEU A 25 6.09 11.30 -1.22
CA LEU A 25 7.27 12.08 -1.59
C LEU A 25 7.98 12.67 -0.36
N HIS A 26 7.26 12.80 0.75
CA HIS A 26 7.79 13.34 1.99
C HIS A 26 8.41 12.21 2.82
N ASP A 27 9.67 12.36 3.18
CA ASP A 27 10.45 11.29 3.82
C ASP A 27 9.89 10.91 5.21
N ASP A 28 9.43 11.87 6.00
CA ASP A 28 8.86 11.61 7.33
C ASP A 28 7.60 10.70 7.24
N GLU A 29 6.70 11.03 6.33
CA GLU A 29 5.47 10.28 6.04
C GLU A 29 5.79 8.88 5.48
N LYS A 30 6.81 8.80 4.62
CA LYS A 30 7.30 7.55 4.06
C LYS A 30 7.87 6.64 5.16
N ILE A 31 8.71 7.17 6.04
CA ILE A 31 9.31 6.42 7.15
C ILE A 31 8.22 5.83 8.06
N GLU A 32 7.20 6.61 8.40
CA GLU A 32 6.10 6.10 9.22
C GLU A 32 5.33 4.95 8.56
N LEU A 33 5.02 5.10 7.27
CA LEU A 33 4.31 4.09 6.49
C LEU A 33 5.14 2.81 6.32
N LEU A 34 6.44 2.94 6.07
CA LEU A 34 7.36 1.81 5.98
C LEU A 34 7.52 1.09 7.33
N LYS A 35 7.49 1.83 8.45
CA LYS A 35 7.51 1.22 9.79
C LYS A 35 6.31 0.31 10.01
N ILE A 36 5.11 0.73 9.60
CA ILE A 36 3.89 -0.11 9.68
C ILE A 36 4.03 -1.37 8.83
N LEU A 37 4.59 -1.25 7.63
CA LEU A 37 4.88 -2.41 6.79
C LEU A 37 5.89 -3.35 7.45
N GLY A 38 6.97 -2.83 8.03
CA GLY A 38 7.97 -3.60 8.76
C GLY A 38 7.37 -4.41 9.91
N ASP A 39 6.57 -3.77 10.77
CA ASP A 39 5.86 -4.45 11.87
C ASP A 39 4.89 -5.53 11.35
N SER A 40 4.30 -5.30 10.19
CA SER A 40 3.35 -6.23 9.58
C SER A 40 4.05 -7.39 8.88
N LYS A 41 5.25 -7.18 8.33
CA LYS A 41 6.15 -8.21 7.80
C LYS A 41 6.58 -9.18 8.89
N ALA A 42 6.92 -8.67 10.08
CA ALA A 42 7.22 -9.51 11.24
C ALA A 42 6.03 -10.38 11.66
N ARG A 43 4.79 -9.86 11.55
CA ARG A 43 3.55 -10.57 11.88
C ARG A 43 2.98 -11.41 10.74
N LYS A 44 3.56 -11.34 9.53
CA LYS A 44 3.02 -11.94 8.29
C LYS A 44 1.56 -11.54 8.02
N THR A 45 1.23 -10.29 8.31
CA THR A 45 -0.10 -9.70 8.10
C THR A 45 0.00 -8.57 7.08
N ILE A 46 -1.06 -8.32 6.31
CA ILE A 46 -1.06 -7.22 5.33
C ILE A 46 -1.93 -6.08 5.85
N PRO A 47 -1.35 -4.92 6.20
CA PRO A 47 -2.07 -3.81 6.83
C PRO A 47 -2.78 -2.93 5.79
N MET A 48 -3.42 -3.53 4.79
CA MET A 48 -3.90 -2.83 3.59
C MET A 48 -4.83 -1.65 3.92
N ARG A 49 -5.77 -1.87 4.84
CA ARG A 49 -6.72 -0.85 5.30
C ARG A 49 -6.03 0.34 5.94
N GLU A 50 -5.03 0.10 6.80
CA GLU A 50 -4.32 1.17 7.50
C GLU A 50 -3.41 1.95 6.54
N ILE A 51 -2.69 1.26 5.66
CA ILE A 51 -1.86 1.89 4.64
C ILE A 51 -2.70 2.75 3.71
N HIS A 52 -3.83 2.23 3.22
CA HIS A 52 -4.73 3.01 2.37
C HIS A 52 -5.27 4.25 3.09
N ARG A 53 -5.70 4.11 4.36
CA ARG A 53 -6.19 5.24 5.16
C ARG A 53 -5.13 6.33 5.30
N ARG A 54 -3.88 5.95 5.60
CA ARG A 54 -2.77 6.89 5.74
C ARG A 54 -2.36 7.53 4.42
N ILE A 55 -2.31 6.78 3.32
CA ILE A 55 -2.04 7.36 1.99
C ILE A 55 -3.12 8.39 1.61
N MET A 56 -4.40 8.12 1.89
CA MET A 56 -5.48 9.09 1.65
C MET A 56 -5.34 10.33 2.56
N ALA A 57 -4.98 10.15 3.82
CA ALA A 57 -4.75 11.25 4.76
C ALA A 57 -3.57 12.13 4.32
N TYR A 58 -2.43 11.52 3.96
CA TYR A 58 -1.26 12.17 3.38
C TYR A 58 -1.66 13.00 2.16
N ARG A 59 -2.34 12.39 1.19
CA ARG A 59 -2.77 13.10 -0.02
C ARG A 59 -3.68 14.27 0.28
N LYS A 60 -4.57 14.15 1.27
CA LYS A 60 -5.43 15.25 1.72
C LYS A 60 -4.61 16.37 2.39
N ALA A 61 -3.68 16.03 3.28
CA ALA A 61 -2.86 16.98 4.01
C ALA A 61 -1.99 17.84 3.08
N TYR A 62 -1.44 17.23 2.03
CA TYR A 62 -0.57 17.90 1.07
C TYR A 62 -1.29 18.36 -0.22
N GLY A 63 -2.62 18.24 -0.31
CA GLY A 63 -3.39 18.67 -1.48
C GLY A 63 -3.06 17.92 -2.78
N ILE A 64 -2.73 16.62 -2.69
CA ILE A 64 -2.33 15.78 -3.82
C ILE A 64 -3.58 15.15 -4.47
N TYR A 65 -4.09 15.84 -5.49
CA TYR A 65 -5.27 15.42 -6.25
C TYR A 65 -4.97 14.58 -7.50
N THR A 66 -3.70 14.30 -7.78
CA THR A 66 -3.28 13.48 -8.92
C THR A 66 -3.83 12.07 -8.81
N PRO A 67 -4.70 11.61 -9.70
CA PRO A 67 -5.26 10.27 -9.61
C PRO A 67 -4.15 9.22 -9.68
N PHE A 68 -4.37 8.06 -9.06
CA PHE A 68 -3.47 6.93 -9.22
C PHE A 68 -3.37 6.56 -10.71
N SER A 69 -2.14 6.32 -11.16
CA SER A 69 -1.85 5.76 -12.47
C SER A 69 -2.51 4.39 -12.64
N GLU A 70 -2.64 3.93 -13.89
CA GLU A 70 -3.26 2.64 -14.19
C GLU A 70 -2.52 1.47 -13.51
N SER A 71 -1.19 1.51 -13.47
CA SER A 71 -0.36 0.52 -12.77
C SER A 71 -0.64 0.50 -11.27
N GLU A 72 -0.69 1.67 -10.62
CA GLU A 72 -1.03 1.78 -9.20
C GLU A 72 -2.45 1.29 -8.90
N ARG A 73 -3.41 1.58 -9.79
CA ARG A 73 -4.80 1.09 -9.64
C ARG A 73 -4.88 -0.43 -9.77
N ASN A 74 -4.12 -1.02 -10.68
CA ASN A 74 -4.08 -2.47 -10.83
C ASN A 74 -3.42 -3.15 -9.63
N LEU A 75 -2.37 -2.55 -9.08
CA LEU A 75 -1.72 -3.01 -7.85
C LEU A 75 -2.65 -2.87 -6.62
N LEU A 76 -3.36 -1.75 -6.48
CA LEU A 76 -4.38 -1.61 -5.43
C LEU A 76 -5.49 -2.67 -5.57
N LYS A 77 -5.93 -2.96 -6.81
CA LYS A 77 -6.92 -4.02 -7.07
C LYS A 77 -6.42 -5.41 -6.72
N SER A 78 -5.16 -5.75 -7.01
CA SER A 78 -4.59 -7.04 -6.63
C SER A 78 -4.47 -7.16 -5.10
N LEU A 79 -4.14 -6.06 -4.43
CA LEU A 79 -3.99 -6.02 -2.97
C LEU A 79 -5.33 -5.96 -2.21
N LEU A 80 -6.43 -5.58 -2.87
CA LEU A 80 -7.78 -5.57 -2.26
C LEU A 80 -8.22 -6.96 -1.78
N ILE A 81 -7.64 -8.05 -2.27
CA ILE A 81 -7.93 -9.40 -1.75
C ILE A 81 -7.57 -9.57 -0.27
N PHE A 82 -6.62 -8.74 0.21
CA PHE A 82 -6.19 -8.71 1.61
C PHE A 82 -6.97 -7.68 2.44
N TRP A 83 -8.00 -7.06 1.86
CA TRP A 83 -8.92 -6.14 2.54
C TRP A 83 -10.02 -6.93 3.30
N GLY A 84 -9.58 -7.87 4.15
CA GLY A 84 -10.41 -8.70 5.03
C GLY A 84 -10.12 -8.40 6.48
#